data_AF-A0A369ZAG0-F1
#
_entry.id   AF-A0A369ZAG0-F1
#
_cell.length_a   1.000
_cell.length_b   1.000
_cell.length_c   1.000
_cell.angle_alpha   90.00
_cell.angle_beta   90.00
_cell.angle_gamma   90.00
#
_symmetry.space_group_name_H-M   'P 1'
#
loop_
_entity.id
_entity.type
_entity.pdbx_description
1 polymer ?
#
loop_
_entity_poly.entity_id
_entity_poly.type
_entity_poly.pdbx_seq_one_letter_code
_entity_poly.pdbx_strand_id
1 'polypeptide(L)'
;MASFDPQNMPQHVAIIMDGNGRWAKQQGKLRVFGHQNGVKAVRSAVSFAAKHGIKVLTLYAFSSENWSRPETEVSALMTLFMTALNSEVKKLHKNNIQLKVIGDKSRFSESLQKKIRDSEELTSQNTGLILNVAANYGGYWDITQAAQKMAVKVKLGELAIEQITAEVFEKALVTEEQPQVDLLIRTSGEQRISNFLLWQIAYAELFFTPVLWPDFDDNVFSEAIIAYQQRNRRFGGC
;
A
#
# COMPACT_ATOMS: atom_id res chain seq x y z
N MET A 1 25.99 -9.68 4.47
CA MET A 1 24.55 -9.42 4.27
C MET A 1 23.82 -10.10 5.41
N ALA A 2 22.95 -9.39 6.12
CA ALA A 2 22.18 -10.01 7.18
C ALA A 2 21.30 -11.12 6.58
N SER A 3 21.38 -12.32 7.15
CA SER A 3 20.66 -13.50 6.66
C SER A 3 19.28 -13.53 7.31
N PHE A 4 18.22 -13.36 6.52
CA PHE A 4 16.84 -13.62 6.95
C PHE A 4 16.45 -15.06 6.63
N ASP A 5 15.57 -15.64 7.44
CA ASP A 5 15.05 -16.99 7.25
C ASP A 5 14.02 -17.02 6.11
N PRO A 6 14.30 -17.69 4.97
CA PRO A 6 13.36 -17.73 3.85
C PRO A 6 12.03 -18.40 4.19
N GLN A 7 11.97 -19.23 5.24
CA GLN A 7 10.75 -19.93 5.66
C GLN A 7 9.82 -19.05 6.50
N ASN A 8 10.34 -17.96 7.08
CA ASN A 8 9.59 -17.05 7.93
C ASN A 8 9.44 -15.66 7.29
N MET A 9 9.11 -15.60 6.01
CA MET A 9 8.87 -14.33 5.32
C MET A 9 7.42 -13.85 5.50
N PRO A 10 7.18 -12.55 5.71
CA PRO A 10 5.82 -12.00 5.68
C PRO A 10 5.20 -12.22 4.29
N GLN A 11 3.95 -12.65 4.25
CA GLN A 11 3.18 -12.78 3.02
C GLN A 11 2.73 -11.42 2.51
N HIS A 12 2.33 -10.52 3.41
CA HIS A 12 1.88 -9.17 3.07
C HIS A 12 2.62 -8.10 3.87
N VAL A 13 3.33 -7.23 3.16
CA VAL A 13 3.98 -6.04 3.72
C VAL A 13 3.24 -4.77 3.30
N ALA A 14 2.93 -3.90 4.25
CA ALA A 14 2.36 -2.58 3.99
C ALA A 14 3.39 -1.48 4.35
N ILE A 15 3.54 -0.46 3.51
CA ILE A 15 4.52 0.61 3.73
C ILE A 15 3.88 1.99 3.67
N ILE A 16 4.02 2.75 4.76
CA ILE A 16 3.70 4.18 4.82
C ILE A 16 4.97 4.96 4.41
N MET A 17 4.96 5.47 3.19
CA MET A 17 6.09 6.14 2.52
C MET A 17 6.28 7.60 2.96
N ASP A 18 6.52 7.81 4.25
CA ASP A 18 6.64 9.13 4.86
C ASP A 18 8.09 9.70 4.76
N GLY A 19 8.22 11.02 4.84
CA GLY A 19 9.53 11.70 4.85
C GLY A 19 9.94 12.39 3.55
N ASN A 20 9.20 12.22 2.44
CA ASN A 20 9.51 12.84 1.14
C ASN A 20 9.76 14.36 1.23
N GLY A 21 8.86 15.11 1.88
CA GLY A 21 9.00 16.56 2.03
C GLY A 21 10.15 16.98 2.95
N ARG A 22 10.40 16.21 4.03
CA ARG A 22 11.54 16.44 4.95
C ARG A 22 12.87 16.24 4.22
N TRP A 23 12.96 15.17 3.45
CA TRP A 23 14.14 14.85 2.66
C TRP A 23 14.45 15.95 1.65
N ALA A 24 13.45 16.43 0.90
CA ALA A 24 13.64 17.55 -0.03
C ALA A 24 14.17 18.82 0.66
N LYS A 25 13.63 19.14 1.86
CA LYS A 25 14.07 20.29 2.64
C LYS A 25 15.52 20.17 3.09
N GLN A 26 15.97 18.99 3.50
CA GLN A 26 17.38 18.74 3.85
C GLN A 26 18.33 18.97 2.66
N GLN A 27 17.84 18.75 1.44
CA GLN A 27 18.59 18.99 0.20
C GLN A 27 18.44 20.43 -0.33
N GLY A 28 17.75 21.33 0.38
CA GLY A 28 17.46 22.69 -0.08
C GLY A 28 16.54 22.75 -1.31
N LYS A 29 15.69 21.73 -1.51
CA LYS A 29 14.78 21.58 -2.67
C LYS A 29 13.31 21.67 -2.26
N LEU A 30 12.45 21.88 -3.26
CA LEU A 30 10.99 21.86 -3.10
C LEU A 30 10.47 20.45 -2.80
N ARG A 31 9.35 20.32 -2.08
CA ARG A 31 8.74 19.03 -1.68
C ARG A 31 8.55 18.05 -2.84
N VAL A 32 8.16 18.54 -4.02
CA VAL A 32 7.99 17.73 -5.24
C VAL A 32 9.27 16.96 -5.61
N PHE A 33 10.44 17.54 -5.39
CA PHE A 33 11.73 16.87 -5.63
C PHE A 33 11.92 15.64 -4.73
N GLY A 34 11.40 15.68 -3.50
CA GLY A 34 11.38 14.53 -2.60
C GLY A 34 10.49 13.42 -3.13
N HIS A 35 9.27 13.75 -3.57
CA HIS A 35 8.35 12.78 -4.18
C HIS A 35 8.92 12.13 -5.45
N GLN A 36 9.64 12.89 -6.29
CA GLN A 36 10.34 12.36 -7.46
C GLN A 36 11.41 11.33 -7.09
N ASN A 37 12.20 11.59 -6.03
CA ASN A 37 13.18 10.62 -5.55
C ASN A 37 12.53 9.43 -4.83
N GLY A 38 11.37 9.64 -4.20
CA GLY A 38 10.55 8.57 -3.62
C GLY A 38 10.13 7.50 -4.64
N VAL A 39 10.02 7.82 -5.94
CA VAL A 39 9.73 6.82 -6.99
C VAL A 39 10.86 5.79 -7.10
N LYS A 40 12.12 6.17 -6.83
CA LYS A 40 13.25 5.22 -6.84
C LYS A 40 13.13 4.22 -5.69
N ALA A 41 12.79 4.70 -4.49
CA ALA A 41 12.54 3.84 -3.33
C ALA A 41 11.35 2.88 -3.57
N VAL A 42 10.28 3.34 -4.25
CA VAL A 42 9.18 2.46 -4.69
C VAL A 42 9.71 1.32 -5.55
N ARG A 43 10.53 1.62 -6.56
CA ARG A 43 11.11 0.58 -7.43
C ARG A 43 11.98 -0.41 -6.65
N SER A 44 12.79 0.07 -5.69
CA SER A 44 13.61 -0.79 -4.84
C SER A 44 12.72 -1.72 -4.00
N ALA A 45 11.73 -1.17 -3.31
CA ALA A 45 10.82 -1.93 -2.46
C ALA A 45 10.03 -3.00 -3.25
N VAL A 46 9.53 -2.65 -4.44
CA VAL A 46 8.83 -3.61 -5.32
C VAL A 46 9.77 -4.72 -5.78
N SER A 47 10.99 -4.37 -6.18
CA SER A 47 12.00 -5.34 -6.63
C SER A 47 12.42 -6.27 -5.50
N PHE A 48 12.64 -5.72 -4.30
CA PHE A 48 12.95 -6.47 -3.09
C PHE A 48 11.83 -7.44 -2.73
N ALA A 49 10.58 -6.98 -2.72
CA ALA A 49 9.43 -7.80 -2.39
C ALA A 49 9.25 -8.97 -3.37
N ALA A 50 9.32 -8.67 -4.67
CA ALA A 50 9.24 -9.70 -5.72
C ALA A 50 10.38 -10.72 -5.62
N LYS A 51 11.62 -10.25 -5.39
CA LYS A 51 12.81 -11.11 -5.28
C LYS A 51 12.72 -12.09 -4.09
N HIS A 52 12.16 -11.65 -2.97
CA HIS A 52 12.10 -12.44 -1.74
C HIS A 52 10.76 -13.16 -1.53
N GLY A 53 9.92 -13.24 -2.57
CA GLY A 53 8.70 -14.06 -2.56
C GLY A 53 7.56 -13.52 -1.70
N ILE A 54 7.59 -12.24 -1.32
CA ILE A 54 6.45 -11.56 -0.68
C ILE A 54 5.28 -11.59 -1.67
N LYS A 55 4.09 -11.95 -1.19
CA LYS A 55 2.90 -12.13 -2.04
C LYS A 55 2.18 -10.82 -2.31
N VAL A 56 2.11 -9.95 -1.31
CA VAL A 56 1.43 -8.66 -1.41
C VAL A 56 2.30 -7.55 -0.85
N LEU A 57 2.45 -6.47 -1.61
CA LEU A 57 3.06 -5.23 -1.17
C LEU A 57 2.05 -4.10 -1.32
N THR A 58 1.68 -3.46 -0.22
CA THR A 58 0.76 -2.31 -0.24
C THR A 58 1.49 -1.02 0.10
N LEU A 59 1.50 -0.07 -0.83
CA LEU A 59 2.20 1.22 -0.69
C LEU A 59 1.21 2.35 -0.49
N TYR A 60 1.39 3.15 0.57
CA TYR A 60 0.52 4.30 0.84
C TYR A 60 0.95 5.53 0.05
N ALA A 61 0.42 5.68 -1.16
CA ALA A 61 0.83 6.74 -2.08
C ALA A 61 0.13 8.08 -1.81
N PHE A 62 -1.16 8.06 -1.51
CA PHE A 62 -1.96 9.28 -1.29
C PHE A 62 -3.16 8.99 -0.38
N SER A 63 -3.25 9.67 0.77
CA SER A 63 -4.39 9.51 1.69
C SER A 63 -5.56 10.41 1.30
N SER A 64 -6.78 10.05 1.72
CA SER A 64 -7.96 10.90 1.52
C SER A 64 -7.82 12.28 2.20
N GLU A 65 -7.07 12.36 3.29
CA GLU A 65 -6.78 13.62 3.98
C GLU A 65 -5.78 14.49 3.20
N ASN A 66 -5.07 13.95 2.20
CA ASN A 66 -4.14 14.75 1.39
C ASN A 66 -4.83 15.75 0.45
N TRP A 67 -6.15 15.62 0.24
CA TRP A 67 -6.94 16.62 -0.47
C TRP A 67 -7.03 17.97 0.26
N SER A 68 -6.72 18.03 1.56
CA SER A 68 -6.69 19.30 2.31
C SER A 68 -5.41 20.11 2.08
N ARG A 69 -4.46 19.60 1.28
CA ARG A 69 -3.22 20.30 0.93
C ARG A 69 -3.48 21.36 -0.16
N PRO A 70 -2.55 22.31 -0.37
CA PRO A 70 -2.67 23.28 -1.46
C PRO A 70 -2.89 22.59 -2.81
N GLU A 71 -3.80 23.13 -3.62
CA GLU A 71 -4.20 22.55 -4.91
C GLU A 71 -3.00 22.29 -5.84
N THR A 72 -2.02 23.20 -5.83
CA THR A 72 -0.77 23.05 -6.59
C THR A 72 0.06 21.83 -6.18
N GLU A 73 0.10 21.48 -4.89
CA GLU A 73 0.76 20.26 -4.40
C GLU A 73 -0.03 19.02 -4.82
N VAL A 74 -1.36 19.06 -4.70
CA VAL A 74 -2.23 17.94 -5.10
C VAL A 74 -2.09 17.66 -6.60
N SER A 75 -2.19 18.68 -7.46
CA SER A 75 -2.04 18.52 -8.92
C SER A 75 -0.66 18.01 -9.32
N ALA A 76 0.40 18.45 -8.63
CA ALA A 76 1.75 17.93 -8.85
C ALA A 76 1.85 16.44 -8.47
N LEU A 77 1.24 16.02 -7.36
CA LEU A 77 1.20 14.62 -6.95
C LEU A 77 0.42 13.74 -7.94
N MET A 78 -0.72 14.21 -8.45
CA MET A 78 -1.50 13.50 -9.46
C MET A 78 -0.72 13.35 -10.77
N THR A 79 -0.03 14.40 -11.20
CA THR A 79 0.84 14.36 -12.39
C THR A 79 1.98 13.36 -12.23
N LEU A 80 2.61 13.34 -11.05
CA LEU A 80 3.67 12.40 -10.73
C LEU A 80 3.16 10.96 -10.71
N PHE A 81 1.98 10.73 -10.13
CA PHE A 81 1.33 9.41 -10.13
C PHE A 81 1.02 8.91 -11.54
N MET A 82 0.44 9.77 -12.39
CA MET A 82 0.18 9.46 -13.80
C MET A 82 1.47 9.12 -14.55
N THR A 83 2.55 9.88 -14.31
CA THR A 83 3.86 9.66 -14.94
C THR A 83 4.50 8.35 -14.48
N ALA A 84 4.41 8.04 -13.18
CA ALA A 84 4.90 6.79 -12.61
C ALA A 84 4.14 5.59 -13.20
N LEU A 85 2.80 5.64 -13.26
CA LEU A 85 2.00 4.57 -13.88
C LEU A 85 2.39 4.35 -15.35
N ASN A 86 2.53 5.42 -16.13
CA ASN A 86 2.92 5.33 -17.54
C ASN A 86 4.29 4.69 -17.77
N SER A 87 5.26 5.02 -16.91
CA SER A 87 6.64 4.55 -17.05
C SER A 87 6.88 3.15 -16.49
N GLU A 88 6.09 2.74 -15.49
CA GLU A 88 6.34 1.50 -14.76
C GLU A 88 5.45 0.33 -15.16
N VAL A 89 4.21 0.56 -15.66
CA VAL A 89 3.25 -0.54 -15.90
C VAL A 89 3.80 -1.65 -16.81
N LYS A 90 4.52 -1.30 -17.87
CA LYS A 90 5.14 -2.30 -18.77
C LYS A 90 6.19 -3.15 -18.06
N LYS A 91 6.93 -2.55 -17.13
CA LYS A 91 7.95 -3.25 -16.34
C LYS A 91 7.29 -4.15 -15.30
N LEU A 92 6.23 -3.66 -14.63
CA LEU A 92 5.43 -4.48 -13.71
C LEU A 92 4.90 -5.72 -14.43
N HIS A 93 4.31 -5.53 -15.62
CA HIS A 93 3.82 -6.63 -16.42
C HIS A 93 4.92 -7.63 -16.80
N LYS A 94 6.05 -7.14 -17.32
CA LYS A 94 7.21 -7.98 -17.67
C LYS A 94 7.76 -8.79 -16.48
N ASN A 95 7.67 -8.25 -15.27
CA ASN A 95 8.12 -8.90 -14.04
C ASN A 95 7.03 -9.75 -13.36
N ASN A 96 5.93 -10.06 -14.05
CA ASN A 96 4.81 -10.85 -13.53
C ASN A 96 4.18 -10.24 -12.26
N ILE A 97 4.12 -8.91 -12.16
CA ILE A 97 3.52 -8.20 -11.01
C ILE A 97 2.10 -7.79 -11.37
N GLN A 98 1.12 -8.15 -10.52
CA GLN A 98 -0.27 -7.72 -10.64
C GLN A 98 -0.45 -6.37 -9.95
N LEU A 99 -0.81 -5.32 -10.68
CA LEU A 99 -1.06 -4.00 -10.12
C LEU A 99 -2.53 -3.86 -9.73
N LYS A 100 -2.79 -3.38 -8.51
CA LYS A 100 -4.11 -2.95 -8.06
C LYS A 100 -4.01 -1.56 -7.45
N VAL A 101 -4.86 -0.63 -7.87
CA VAL A 101 -4.98 0.69 -7.24
C VAL A 101 -6.19 0.66 -6.31
N ILE A 102 -5.95 0.82 -5.00
CA ILE A 102 -7.00 0.78 -3.98
C ILE A 102 -7.28 2.19 -3.44
N GLY A 103 -8.54 2.49 -3.15
CA GLY A 103 -9.00 3.83 -2.76
C GLY A 103 -10.09 4.39 -3.67
N ASP A 104 -10.55 5.60 -3.37
CA ASP A 104 -11.61 6.25 -4.13
C ASP A 104 -11.07 6.88 -5.43
N LYS A 105 -11.28 6.16 -6.53
CA LYS A 105 -10.83 6.57 -7.87
C LYS A 105 -11.70 7.70 -8.46
N SER A 106 -12.90 7.95 -7.93
CA SER A 106 -13.88 8.87 -8.54
C SER A 106 -13.42 10.33 -8.54
N ARG A 107 -12.55 10.70 -7.59
CA ARG A 107 -12.00 12.06 -7.49
C ARG A 107 -10.85 12.34 -8.44
N PHE A 108 -10.35 11.34 -9.16
CA PHE A 108 -9.30 11.52 -10.16
C PHE A 108 -9.88 11.98 -11.50
N SER A 109 -9.08 12.63 -12.34
CA SER A 109 -9.48 12.95 -13.71
C SER A 109 -9.87 11.68 -14.48
N GLU A 110 -10.82 11.79 -15.42
CA GLU A 110 -11.24 10.65 -16.25
C GLU A 110 -10.06 9.99 -16.98
N SER A 111 -9.09 10.80 -17.42
CA SER A 111 -7.86 10.32 -18.05
C SER A 111 -7.02 9.44 -17.11
N LEU A 112 -6.88 9.83 -15.83
CA LEU A 112 -6.17 9.05 -14.83
C LEU A 112 -6.96 7.80 -14.44
N GLN A 113 -8.28 7.90 -14.28
CA GLN A 113 -9.13 6.74 -14.02
C GLN A 113 -9.04 5.70 -15.15
N LYS A 114 -9.11 6.14 -16.42
CA LYS A 114 -8.93 5.25 -17.57
C LYS A 114 -7.55 4.60 -17.52
N LYS A 115 -6.50 5.38 -17.25
CA LYS A 115 -5.14 4.85 -17.20
C LYS A 115 -4.95 3.80 -16.10
N ILE A 116 -5.56 4.03 -14.93
CA ILE A 116 -5.57 3.05 -13.84
C ILE A 116 -6.22 1.75 -14.31
N ARG A 117 -7.44 1.82 -14.89
CA ARG A 117 -8.15 0.64 -15.42
C ARG A 117 -7.32 -0.11 -16.46
N ASP A 118 -6.79 0.58 -17.47
CA ASP A 118 -5.96 -0.03 -18.51
C ASP A 118 -4.71 -0.73 -17.91
N SER A 119 -4.16 -0.19 -16.82
CA SER A 119 -2.96 -0.74 -16.15
C SER A 119 -3.28 -1.96 -15.28
N GLU A 120 -4.40 -1.94 -14.57
CA GLU A 120 -4.92 -3.07 -13.80
C GLU A 120 -5.29 -4.22 -14.75
N GLU A 121 -5.97 -3.94 -15.88
CA GLU A 121 -6.34 -4.93 -16.88
C GLU A 121 -5.12 -5.61 -17.51
N LEU A 122 -4.12 -4.82 -17.94
CA LEU A 122 -2.87 -5.33 -18.52
C LEU A 122 -2.14 -6.30 -17.58
N THR A 123 -2.22 -6.09 -16.27
CA THR A 123 -1.52 -6.92 -15.28
C THR A 123 -2.43 -7.94 -14.58
N SER A 124 -3.70 -8.02 -14.97
CA SER A 124 -4.73 -8.81 -14.26
C SER A 124 -4.41 -10.31 -14.18
N GLN A 125 -3.80 -10.87 -15.22
CA GLN A 125 -3.44 -12.29 -15.31
C GLN A 125 -2.08 -12.63 -14.71
N ASN A 126 -1.37 -11.65 -14.15
CA ASN A 126 -0.08 -11.88 -13.52
C ASN A 126 -0.26 -12.61 -12.20
N THR A 127 0.65 -13.55 -11.91
CA THR A 127 0.57 -14.48 -10.78
C THR A 127 1.68 -14.28 -9.74
N GLY A 128 2.57 -13.31 -9.96
CA GLY A 128 3.63 -12.96 -9.03
C GLY A 128 3.14 -12.02 -7.92
N LEU A 129 3.97 -11.04 -7.57
CA LEU A 129 3.65 -10.05 -6.53
C LEU A 129 2.35 -9.30 -6.87
N ILE A 130 1.44 -9.19 -5.91
CA ILE A 130 0.34 -8.24 -5.95
C ILE A 130 0.85 -6.91 -5.38
N LEU A 131 0.92 -5.88 -6.23
CA LEU A 131 1.28 -4.53 -5.83
C LEU A 131 0.01 -3.70 -5.66
N ASN A 132 -0.37 -3.43 -4.42
CA ASN A 132 -1.44 -2.49 -4.12
C ASN A 132 -0.85 -1.08 -3.99
N VAL A 133 -1.38 -0.14 -4.76
CA VAL A 133 -1.09 1.29 -4.61
C VAL A 133 -2.32 1.96 -4.01
N ALA A 134 -2.20 2.37 -2.74
CA ALA A 134 -3.28 3.04 -2.03
C ALA A 134 -3.30 4.53 -2.39
N ALA A 135 -4.27 4.93 -3.21
CA ALA A 135 -4.40 6.28 -3.76
C ALA A 135 -5.81 6.83 -3.48
N ASN A 136 -5.88 7.97 -2.82
CA ASN A 136 -7.12 8.50 -2.23
C ASN A 136 -7.79 7.47 -1.32
N TYR A 137 -6.97 6.80 -0.50
CA TYR A 137 -7.39 5.73 0.39
C TYR A 137 -7.37 6.16 1.85
N GLY A 138 -8.33 5.65 2.62
CA GLY A 138 -8.32 5.65 4.08
C GLY A 138 -9.08 4.43 4.60
N GLY A 139 -8.69 3.87 5.74
CA GLY A 139 -9.32 2.69 6.32
C GLY A 139 -10.76 2.96 6.77
N TYR A 140 -11.06 4.16 7.26
CA TYR A 140 -12.47 4.56 7.51
C TYR A 140 -13.31 4.54 6.24
N TRP A 141 -12.74 5.00 5.12
CA TRP A 141 -13.42 4.93 3.82
C TRP A 141 -13.65 3.48 3.41
N ASP A 142 -12.63 2.62 3.52
CA ASP A 142 -12.71 1.21 3.14
C ASP A 142 -13.81 0.47 3.92
N ILE A 143 -13.82 0.61 5.24
CA ILE A 143 -14.85 0.04 6.14
C ILE A 143 -16.24 0.57 5.79
N THR A 144 -16.37 1.87 5.53
CA THR A 144 -17.66 2.48 5.18
C THR A 144 -18.18 1.94 3.84
N GLN A 145 -17.32 1.82 2.82
CA GLN A 145 -17.70 1.26 1.53
C GLN A 145 -18.08 -0.22 1.64
N ALA A 146 -17.34 -1.01 2.42
CA ALA A 146 -17.67 -2.41 2.67
C ALA A 146 -19.05 -2.55 3.33
N ALA A 147 -19.32 -1.76 4.38
CA ALA A 147 -20.62 -1.75 5.05
C ALA A 147 -21.77 -1.37 4.09
N GLN A 148 -21.58 -0.36 3.24
CA GLN A 148 -22.58 0.03 2.23
C GLN A 148 -22.83 -1.08 1.20
N LYS A 149 -21.78 -1.72 0.68
CA LYS A 149 -21.91 -2.87 -0.24
C LYS A 149 -22.72 -4.00 0.39
N MET A 150 -22.45 -4.33 1.64
CA MET A 150 -23.16 -5.39 2.36
C MET A 150 -24.62 -5.02 2.61
N ALA A 151 -24.89 -3.78 3.01
CA ALA A 151 -26.26 -3.29 3.19
C ALA A 151 -27.08 -3.36 1.90
N VAL A 152 -26.48 -3.08 0.73
CA VAL A 152 -27.12 -3.26 -0.57
C VAL A 152 -27.45 -4.73 -0.82
N LYS A 153 -26.53 -5.66 -0.57
CA LYS A 153 -26.78 -7.11 -0.71
C LYS A 153 -27.91 -7.60 0.21
N VAL A 154 -27.94 -7.11 1.45
CA VAL A 154 -29.04 -7.42 2.39
C VAL A 154 -30.37 -6.90 1.86
N LYS A 155 -30.41 -5.65 1.38
CA LYS A 155 -31.62 -5.05 0.80
C LYS A 155 -32.14 -5.80 -0.42
N LEU A 156 -31.25 -6.37 -1.24
CA LEU A 156 -31.60 -7.18 -2.41
C LEU A 156 -31.96 -8.63 -2.08
N GLY A 157 -31.83 -9.05 -0.81
CA GLY A 157 -32.08 -10.43 -0.38
C GLY A 157 -30.95 -11.40 -0.77
N GLU A 158 -29.79 -10.89 -1.18
CA GLU A 158 -28.61 -11.69 -1.57
C GLU A 158 -27.76 -12.11 -0.36
N LEU A 159 -27.99 -11.50 0.80
CA LEU A 159 -27.28 -11.77 2.07
C LEU A 159 -28.25 -11.60 3.24
N ALA A 160 -28.36 -12.59 4.13
CA ALA A 160 -29.08 -12.44 5.38
C ALA A 160 -28.19 -11.73 6.43
N ILE A 161 -28.80 -10.97 7.35
CA ILE A 161 -28.07 -10.21 8.38
C ILE A 161 -27.24 -11.16 9.26
N GLU A 162 -27.79 -12.32 9.58
CA GLU A 162 -27.18 -13.35 10.42
C GLU A 162 -25.96 -14.02 9.76
N GLN A 163 -25.81 -13.85 8.44
CA GLN A 163 -24.65 -14.36 7.69
C GLN A 163 -23.48 -13.36 7.71
N ILE A 164 -23.63 -12.17 8.28
CA ILE A 164 -22.56 -11.19 8.37
C ILE A 164 -21.58 -11.61 9.47
N THR A 165 -20.43 -12.13 9.04
CA THR A 165 -19.28 -12.46 9.90
C THR A 165 -18.07 -11.57 9.57
N ALA A 166 -17.00 -11.67 10.36
CA ALA A 166 -15.75 -10.96 10.07
C ALA A 166 -15.16 -11.37 8.71
N GLU A 167 -15.26 -12.65 8.35
CA GLU A 167 -14.79 -13.19 7.08
C GLU A 167 -15.63 -12.68 5.90
N VAL A 168 -16.95 -12.58 6.07
CA VAL A 168 -17.83 -12.00 5.04
C VAL A 168 -17.57 -10.50 4.89
N PHE A 169 -17.30 -9.79 5.99
CA PHE A 169 -16.95 -8.37 5.97
C PHE A 169 -15.60 -8.13 5.28
N GLU A 170 -14.60 -8.98 5.54
CA GLU A 170 -13.28 -8.91 4.93
C GLU A 170 -13.35 -9.01 3.40
N LYS A 171 -14.20 -9.91 2.87
CA LYS A 171 -14.46 -10.04 1.43
C LYS A 171 -15.13 -8.80 0.80
N ALA A 172 -15.72 -7.92 1.60
CA ALA A 172 -16.33 -6.68 1.12
C ALA A 172 -15.34 -5.48 1.10
N LEU A 173 -14.23 -5.56 1.83
CA LEU A 173 -13.14 -4.58 1.82
C LEU A 173 -12.43 -4.57 0.46
N VAL A 174 -11.70 -3.49 0.18
CA VAL A 174 -10.99 -3.32 -1.10
C VAL A 174 -9.86 -4.35 -1.31
N THR A 175 -9.37 -4.96 -0.24
CA THR A 175 -8.32 -6.00 -0.30
C THR A 175 -8.88 -7.40 -0.54
N GLU A 176 -10.19 -7.61 -0.37
CA GLU A 176 -10.89 -8.88 -0.62
C GLU A 176 -10.18 -10.08 0.05
N GLU A 177 -9.84 -11.13 -0.71
CA GLU A 177 -9.23 -12.37 -0.22
C GLU A 177 -7.69 -12.33 -0.13
N GLN A 178 -7.09 -11.14 -0.20
CA GLN A 178 -5.65 -11.01 -0.02
C GLN A 178 -5.26 -11.32 1.43
N PRO A 179 -4.05 -11.88 1.68
CA PRO A 179 -3.57 -12.13 3.04
C PRO A 179 -3.63 -10.87 3.91
N GLN A 180 -3.91 -11.05 5.20
CA GLN A 180 -3.80 -10.00 6.21
C GLN A 180 -2.38 -9.44 6.25
N VAL A 181 -2.22 -8.19 6.70
CA VAL A 181 -0.89 -7.56 6.78
C VAL A 181 -0.09 -8.22 7.90
N ASP A 182 1.06 -8.77 7.55
CA ASP A 182 1.99 -9.35 8.52
C ASP A 182 2.91 -8.29 9.13
N LEU A 183 3.35 -7.34 8.29
CA LEU A 183 4.31 -6.31 8.66
C LEU A 183 3.89 -4.96 8.07
N LEU A 184 3.70 -3.98 8.94
CA LEU A 184 3.54 -2.57 8.56
C LEU A 184 4.84 -1.81 8.84
N ILE A 185 5.43 -1.26 7.79
CA ILE A 185 6.61 -0.42 7.84
C ILE A 185 6.19 1.04 7.72
N ARG A 186 6.74 1.91 8.57
CA ARG A 186 6.63 3.35 8.41
C ARG A 186 7.98 4.03 8.53
N THR A 187 8.30 4.83 7.52
CA THR A 187 9.52 5.62 7.45
C THR A 187 9.40 6.94 8.22
N SER A 188 10.50 7.68 8.31
CA SER A 188 10.65 9.03 8.85
C SER A 188 10.50 9.24 10.36
N GLY A 189 10.43 8.16 11.13
CA GLY A 189 10.42 8.15 12.59
C GLY A 189 9.05 8.39 13.23
N GLU A 190 8.01 8.64 12.45
CA GLU A 190 6.65 8.85 12.98
C GLU A 190 6.03 7.53 13.45
N GLN A 191 5.52 7.48 14.67
CA GLN A 191 4.93 6.28 15.27
C GLN A 191 3.40 6.36 15.30
N ARG A 192 2.79 6.24 14.13
CA ARG A 192 1.33 6.17 13.96
C ARG A 192 0.98 5.48 12.64
N ILE A 193 -0.25 5.01 12.50
CA ILE A 193 -0.71 4.31 11.28
C ILE A 193 -1.43 5.23 10.29
N SER A 194 -1.92 6.39 10.75
CA SER A 194 -2.54 7.42 9.90
C SER A 194 -3.66 6.91 8.98
N ASN A 195 -4.66 6.23 9.55
CA ASN A 195 -5.83 5.74 8.81
C ASN A 195 -5.47 4.75 7.67
N PHE A 196 -4.34 4.06 7.76
CA PHE A 196 -3.91 3.10 6.74
C PHE A 196 -4.27 1.67 7.16
N LEU A 197 -5.01 0.96 6.29
CA LEU A 197 -5.33 -0.47 6.40
C LEU A 197 -5.89 -0.89 7.78
N LEU A 198 -6.79 -0.09 8.37
CA LEU A 198 -7.24 -0.24 9.76
C LEU A 198 -7.69 -1.65 10.13
N TRP A 199 -8.44 -2.30 9.23
CA TRP A 199 -8.90 -3.68 9.43
C TRP A 199 -7.75 -4.66 9.23
N GLN A 200 -7.02 -4.50 8.13
CA GLN A 200 -6.03 -5.46 7.65
C GLN A 200 -4.76 -5.53 8.51
N ILE A 201 -4.52 -4.54 9.38
CA ILE A 201 -3.34 -4.48 10.27
C ILE A 201 -3.64 -4.88 11.71
N ALA A 202 -4.83 -5.42 12.01
CA ALA A 202 -5.27 -5.72 13.38
C ALA A 202 -4.26 -6.55 14.19
N TYR A 203 -3.51 -7.43 13.51
CA TYR A 203 -2.45 -8.27 14.09
C TYR A 203 -1.10 -8.15 13.37
N ALA A 204 -0.88 -7.02 12.67
CA ALA A 204 0.39 -6.76 12.00
C ALA A 204 1.47 -6.38 13.01
N GLU A 205 2.70 -6.84 12.77
CA GLU A 205 3.86 -6.27 13.43
C GLU A 205 4.14 -4.87 12.87
N LEU A 206 4.56 -3.96 13.74
CA LEU A 206 4.82 -2.56 13.37
C LEU A 206 6.33 -2.28 13.43
N PHE A 207 6.89 -1.80 12.33
CA PHE A 207 8.29 -1.39 12.23
C PHE A 207 8.39 0.09 11.85
N PHE A 208 8.95 0.88 12.77
CA PHE A 208 9.16 2.31 12.58
C PHE A 208 10.65 2.59 12.41
N THR A 209 11.03 3.23 11.30
CA THR A 209 12.43 3.60 11.03
C THR A 209 12.57 5.12 10.90
N PRO A 210 13.65 5.74 11.44
CA PRO A 210 13.93 7.15 11.23
C PRO A 210 14.31 7.49 9.78
N VAL A 211 14.70 6.50 8.97
CA VAL A 211 15.08 6.67 7.56
C VAL A 211 13.95 7.34 6.79
N LEU A 212 14.26 8.38 6.01
CA LEU A 212 13.28 9.08 5.17
C LEU A 212 13.02 8.25 3.90
N TRP A 213 11.78 8.28 3.39
CA TRP A 213 11.39 7.42 2.25
C TRP A 213 12.34 7.46 1.04
N PRO A 214 12.87 8.61 0.56
CA PRO A 214 13.79 8.61 -0.57
C PRO A 214 15.12 7.89 -0.32
N ASP A 215 15.51 7.66 0.94
CA ASP A 215 16.70 6.91 1.33
C ASP A 215 16.37 5.46 1.73
N PHE A 216 15.11 5.03 1.60
CA PHE A 216 14.71 3.65 1.88
C PHE A 216 15.23 2.71 0.78
N ASP A 217 16.15 1.82 1.15
CA ASP A 217 16.82 0.87 0.27
C ASP A 217 16.60 -0.59 0.70
N ASP A 218 17.24 -1.52 -0.01
CA ASP A 218 17.17 -2.96 0.28
C ASP A 218 17.72 -3.32 1.66
N ASN A 219 18.65 -2.53 2.22
CA ASN A 219 19.21 -2.78 3.56
C ASN A 219 18.17 -2.44 4.63
N VAL A 220 17.53 -1.27 4.51
CA VAL A 220 16.48 -0.84 5.45
C VAL A 220 15.26 -1.76 5.37
N PHE A 221 14.91 -2.24 4.17
CA PHE A 221 13.86 -3.26 4.05
C PHE A 221 14.29 -4.57 4.72
N SER A 222 15.54 -5.02 4.53
CA SER A 222 16.06 -6.21 5.20
C SER A 222 16.02 -6.11 6.72
N GLU A 223 16.36 -4.95 7.29
CA GLU A 223 16.25 -4.69 8.74
C GLU A 223 14.81 -4.86 9.24
N ALA A 224 13.82 -4.36 8.50
CA ALA A 224 12.42 -4.52 8.83
C ALA A 224 11.98 -5.99 8.81
N ILE A 225 12.45 -6.77 7.82
CA ILE A 225 12.18 -8.22 7.74
C ILE A 225 12.81 -8.96 8.92
N ILE A 226 14.05 -8.66 9.26
CA ILE A 226 14.73 -9.30 10.39
C ILE A 226 14.01 -8.98 11.71
N ALA A 227 13.61 -7.72 11.90
CA ALA A 227 12.84 -7.32 13.06
C ALA A 227 11.50 -8.08 13.15
N TYR A 228 10.81 -8.29 12.02
CA TYR A 228 9.61 -9.12 11.95
C TYR A 228 9.90 -10.57 12.37
N GLN A 229 10.98 -11.18 11.85
CA GLN A 229 11.33 -12.57 12.12
C GLN A 229 11.72 -12.85 13.58
N GLN A 230 12.15 -11.83 14.31
CA GLN A 230 12.48 -11.92 15.73
C GLN A 230 11.25 -11.83 16.64
N ARG A 231 10.07 -11.47 16.11
CA ARG A 231 8.83 -11.36 16.88
C ARG A 231 8.19 -12.73 17.08
N ASN A 232 7.74 -12.98 18.29
CA ASN A 232 6.94 -14.16 18.61
C ASN A 232 5.45 -13.81 18.47
N ARG A 233 4.85 -14.15 17.33
CA ARG A 233 3.45 -13.81 17.02
C ARG A 233 2.51 -14.79 17.72
N ARG A 234 1.88 -14.33 18.81
CA ARG A 234 1.03 -15.18 19.66
C ARG A 234 -0.47 -15.10 19.36
N PHE A 235 -0.94 -14.10 18.60
CA PHE A 235 -2.36 -13.92 18.24
C PHE A 235 -3.34 -14.07 19.44
N GLY A 236 -2.93 -13.65 20.64
CA GLY A 236 -3.72 -13.79 21.87
C GLY A 236 -3.64 -15.16 22.57
N GLY A 237 -2.92 -16.14 22.01
CA GLY A 237 -2.55 -17.39 22.68
C GLY A 237 -1.39 -17.21 23.66
N CYS A 238 -1.27 -18.13 24.62
CA CYS A 238 -0.18 -18.14 25.61
C CYS A 238 1.11 -18.73 25.04
#